data_AF-A0A920Q2J9-F1
#
_entry.id   AF-A0A920Q2J9-F1
#
_cell.length_a   1.000
_cell.length_b   1.000
_cell.length_c   1.000
_cell.angle_alpha   90.00
_cell.angle_beta   90.00
_cell.angle_gamma   90.00
#
_symmetry.space_group_name_H-M   'P 1'
#
loop_
_entity.id
_entity.type
_entity.pdbx_description
1 polymer ?
#
loop_
_entity_poly.entity_id
_entity_poly.type
_entity_poly.pdbx_seq_one_letter_code
_entity_poly.pdbx_strand_id
1 'polypeptide(L)'
;MATPRKKWTFQWKELYDEVITSGLCTGCAGCVIACPHDVIGYEHAPGQYKPFHLEDDLGLDDCGHGQKGCTSCTRACPRFRDWETEADQHLFASRPQA
;
A
#
# COMPACT_ATOMS: atom_id res chain seq x y z
N MET A 1 17.57 -26.92 4.62
CA MET A 1 16.19 -26.76 4.13
C MET A 1 15.88 -25.27 4.18
N ALA A 2 15.43 -24.65 3.09
CA ALA A 2 15.09 -23.22 3.10
C ALA A 2 13.75 -23.01 3.82
N THR A 3 13.71 -22.08 4.79
CA THR A 3 12.48 -21.69 5.48
C THR A 3 11.48 -21.11 4.48
N PRO A 4 10.21 -21.54 4.47
CA PRO A 4 9.22 -20.98 3.55
C PRO A 4 9.05 -19.48 3.80
N ARG A 5 9.28 -18.67 2.76
CA ARG A 5 9.13 -17.22 2.82
C ARG A 5 7.64 -16.89 2.96
N LYS A 6 7.25 -16.21 4.04
CA LYS A 6 5.85 -15.81 4.28
C LYS A 6 5.38 -14.95 3.10
N LYS A 7 4.28 -15.33 2.46
CA LYS A 7 3.72 -14.56 1.34
C LYS A 7 3.18 -13.22 1.87
N TRP A 8 3.37 -12.17 1.09
CA TRP A 8 2.77 -10.85 1.35
C TRP A 8 1.28 -10.89 1.06
N THR A 9 0.46 -10.69 2.08
CA THR A 9 -1.01 -10.80 2.00
C THR A 9 -1.72 -9.53 2.47
N PHE A 10 -0.98 -8.45 2.73
CA PHE A 10 -1.57 -7.20 3.21
C PHE A 10 -2.26 -6.47 2.07
N GLN A 11 -3.48 -6.00 2.34
CA GLN A 11 -4.38 -5.40 1.37
C GLN A 11 -4.80 -4.00 1.84
N TRP A 12 -5.77 -3.40 1.14
CA TRP A 12 -6.35 -2.10 1.47
C TRP A 12 -6.67 -1.91 2.96
N LYS A 13 -7.22 -2.92 3.63
CA LYS A 13 -7.56 -2.86 5.06
C LYS A 13 -6.39 -2.47 5.94
N GLU A 14 -5.25 -3.16 5.81
CA GLU A 14 -4.07 -2.82 6.61
C GLU A 14 -3.49 -1.46 6.19
N LEU A 15 -3.52 -1.12 4.90
CA LEU A 15 -3.09 0.22 4.44
C LEU A 15 -3.97 1.33 5.04
N TYR A 16 -5.28 1.12 5.06
CA TYR A 16 -6.26 2.07 5.55
C TYR A 16 -6.12 2.28 7.06
N ASP A 17 -5.97 1.21 7.82
CA ASP A 17 -5.78 1.28 9.26
C ASP A 17 -4.41 1.90 9.63
N GLU A 18 -3.32 1.34 9.09
CA GLU A 18 -1.97 1.67 9.55
C GLU A 18 -1.42 2.97 8.97
N VAL A 19 -1.89 3.43 7.80
CA VAL A 19 -1.35 4.62 7.14
C VAL A 19 -2.38 5.74 7.02
N ILE A 20 -3.60 5.42 6.61
CA ILE A 20 -4.62 6.44 6.32
C ILE A 20 -5.27 6.93 7.61
N THR A 21 -5.65 6.02 8.50
CA THR A 21 -6.32 6.33 9.77
C THR A 21 -5.35 6.87 10.80
N SER A 22 -4.11 6.38 10.80
CA SER A 22 -3.03 6.86 11.68
C SER A 22 -2.45 8.24 11.32
N GLY A 23 -2.79 8.78 10.15
CA GLY A 23 -2.27 10.07 9.66
C GLY A 23 -0.85 10.02 9.08
N LEU A 24 -0.33 8.84 8.75
CA LEU A 24 0.99 8.70 8.09
C LEU A 24 0.94 8.95 6.58
N CYS A 25 -0.25 9.01 5.98
CA CYS A 25 -0.43 9.30 4.56
C CYS A 25 0.12 10.69 4.21
N THR A 26 1.04 10.74 3.24
CA THR A 26 1.64 12.00 2.75
C THR A 26 0.95 12.58 1.52
N GLY A 27 -0.12 11.93 1.05
CA GLY A 27 -0.84 12.34 -0.14
C GLY A 27 -0.12 12.09 -1.47
N CYS A 28 0.83 11.15 -1.55
CA CYS A 28 1.58 10.88 -2.79
C CYS A 28 0.75 10.25 -3.94
N ALA A 29 -0.49 9.81 -3.69
CA ALA A 29 -1.35 9.09 -4.62
C ALA A 29 -0.78 7.76 -5.18
N GLY A 30 0.34 7.25 -4.65
CA GLY A 30 0.94 6.00 -5.16
C GLY A 30 0.01 4.78 -5.09
N CYS A 31 -0.77 4.65 -4.03
CA CYS A 31 -1.76 3.57 -3.90
C CYS A 31 -2.91 3.67 -4.91
N VAL A 32 -3.27 4.89 -5.32
CA VAL A 32 -4.33 5.17 -6.29
C VAL A 32 -3.84 4.80 -7.69
N ILE A 33 -2.67 5.32 -8.08
CA ILE A 33 -2.06 5.07 -9.39
C ILE A 33 -1.77 3.58 -9.61
N ALA A 34 -1.36 2.86 -8.55
CA ALA A 34 -1.02 1.45 -8.63
C ALA A 34 -2.22 0.50 -8.56
N CYS A 35 -3.43 1.00 -8.28
CA CYS A 35 -4.60 0.14 -8.14
C CYS A 35 -5.07 -0.36 -9.52
N PRO A 36 -4.97 -1.68 -9.83
CA PRO A 36 -5.32 -2.18 -11.15
C PRO A 36 -6.85 -2.31 -11.35
N HIS A 37 -7.63 -2.05 -10.32
CA HIS A 37 -9.09 -2.19 -10.33
C HIS A 37 -9.82 -0.84 -10.35
N ASP A 38 -9.09 0.28 -10.26
CA ASP A 38 -9.66 1.63 -10.26
C ASP A 38 -10.69 1.87 -9.13
N VAL A 39 -10.47 1.23 -7.96
CA VAL A 39 -11.39 1.30 -6.80
C VAL A 39 -10.92 2.21 -5.67
N ILE A 40 -9.84 2.95 -5.88
CA ILE A 40 -9.29 3.89 -4.88
C ILE A 40 -9.33 5.30 -5.48
N GLY A 41 -10.17 6.16 -4.93
CA GLY A 41 -10.30 7.55 -5.29
C GLY A 41 -9.27 8.45 -4.61
N TYR A 42 -9.10 9.64 -5.15
CA TYR A 42 -8.21 10.66 -4.61
C TYR A 42 -8.66 12.06 -5.06
N GLU A 43 -8.75 13.00 -4.12
CA GLU A 43 -9.10 14.39 -4.42
C GLU A 43 -7.84 15.26 -4.43
N HIS A 44 -7.54 15.87 -5.58
CA HIS A 44 -6.39 16.74 -5.74
C HIS A 44 -6.75 18.20 -5.42
N ALA A 45 -7.01 18.48 -4.15
CA ALA A 45 -7.31 19.83 -3.64
C ALA A 45 -6.59 20.11 -2.32
N PRO A 46 -6.27 21.38 -2.01
CA PRO A 46 -5.66 21.75 -0.73
C PRO A 46 -6.47 21.21 0.46
N GLY A 47 -5.82 20.40 1.31
CA GLY A 47 -6.46 19.77 2.47
C GLY A 47 -7.15 18.43 2.22
N GLN A 48 -7.24 17.97 0.96
CA GLN A 48 -7.97 16.76 0.57
C GLN A 48 -7.09 15.64 0.01
N TYR A 49 -5.77 15.73 0.21
CA TYR A 49 -4.77 14.78 -0.30
C TYR A 49 -4.80 13.41 0.42
N LYS A 50 -5.98 12.80 0.53
CA LYS A 50 -6.24 11.53 1.22
C LYS A 50 -6.97 10.56 0.28
N PRO A 51 -6.44 9.35 0.06
CA PRO A 51 -7.13 8.35 -0.75
C PRO A 51 -8.33 7.77 0.00
N PHE A 52 -9.37 7.35 -0.74
CA PHE A 52 -10.59 6.74 -0.21
C PHE A 52 -11.07 5.60 -1.11
N HIS A 53 -11.79 4.64 -0.55
CA HIS A 53 -12.36 3.52 -1.32
C HIS A 53 -13.62 3.98 -2.06
N LEU A 54 -13.81 3.53 -3.31
CA LEU A 54 -14.93 3.92 -4.16
C LEU A 54 -16.11 2.95 -4.12
N GLU A 55 -15.87 1.69 -3.76
CA GLU A 55 -16.91 0.66 -3.70
C GLU A 55 -17.57 0.63 -2.32
N ASP A 56 -18.89 0.51 -2.27
CA ASP A 56 -19.65 0.51 -1.01
C ASP A 56 -19.79 -0.88 -0.37
N ASP A 57 -19.57 -1.97 -1.13
CA ASP A 57 -19.93 -3.35 -0.76
C ASP A 57 -19.32 -3.83 0.57
N LEU A 58 -18.08 -3.43 0.86
CA LEU A 58 -17.36 -3.80 2.08
C LEU A 58 -17.04 -2.61 2.99
N GLY A 59 -17.58 -1.43 2.68
CA GLY A 59 -17.29 -0.19 3.36
C GLY A 59 -15.96 0.47 2.95
N LEU A 60 -15.56 1.47 3.72
CA LEU A 60 -14.43 2.35 3.41
C LEU A 60 -13.06 1.72 3.71
N ASP A 61 -13.00 0.76 4.64
CA ASP A 61 -11.78 0.18 5.21
C ASP A 61 -11.48 -1.24 4.72
N ASP A 62 -12.21 -1.77 3.73
CA ASP A 62 -11.96 -3.10 3.17
C ASP A 62 -12.22 -3.13 1.65
N CYS A 63 -11.56 -4.06 0.95
CA CYS A 63 -11.60 -4.16 -0.50
C CYS A 63 -11.77 -5.61 -0.95
N GLY A 64 -12.79 -5.87 -1.78
CA GLY A 64 -13.10 -7.24 -2.24
C GLY A 64 -12.00 -7.83 -3.12
N HIS A 65 -11.29 -6.98 -3.85
CA HIS A 65 -10.09 -7.35 -4.61
C HIS A 65 -8.95 -7.74 -3.67
N GLY A 66 -8.80 -7.03 -2.55
CA GLY A 66 -7.84 -7.32 -1.48
C GLY A 66 -8.08 -8.68 -0.83
N GLN A 67 -9.34 -8.97 -0.47
CA GLN A 67 -9.75 -10.27 0.08
C GLN A 67 -9.46 -11.43 -0.88
N LYS A 68 -9.48 -11.18 -2.20
CA LYS A 68 -9.11 -12.16 -3.25
C LYS A 68 -7.61 -12.24 -3.52
N GLY A 69 -6.78 -11.45 -2.83
CA GLY A 69 -5.31 -11.50 -2.88
C GLY A 69 -4.64 -10.32 -3.60
N CYS A 70 -5.38 -9.29 -4.01
CA CYS A 70 -4.77 -8.05 -4.52
C CYS A 70 -4.00 -7.34 -3.40
N THR A 71 -2.78 -6.91 -3.72
CA THR A 71 -1.82 -6.36 -2.76
C THR A 71 -1.02 -5.19 -3.38
N SER A 72 -1.53 -4.61 -4.46
CA SER A 72 -0.82 -3.56 -5.21
C SER A 72 -0.71 -2.25 -4.43
N CYS A 73 -1.78 -1.83 -3.75
CA CYS A 73 -1.79 -0.58 -2.99
C CYS A 73 -0.79 -0.60 -1.81
N THR A 74 -0.67 -1.72 -1.09
CA THR A 74 0.28 -1.89 0.01
C THR A 74 1.73 -1.97 -0.49
N ARG A 75 1.96 -2.54 -1.67
CA ARG A 75 3.28 -2.52 -2.33
C ARG A 75 3.64 -1.17 -2.95
N ALA A 76 2.67 -0.31 -3.24
CA ALA A 76 2.94 0.99 -3.81
C ALA A 76 3.17 2.07 -2.74
N CYS A 77 2.68 1.84 -1.52
CA CYS A 77 2.79 2.83 -0.46
C CYS A 77 4.20 2.82 0.17
N PRO A 78 4.96 3.93 0.09
CA PRO A 78 6.29 4.02 0.73
C PRO A 78 6.20 4.19 2.25
N ARG A 79 4.99 4.38 2.79
CA ARG A 79 4.74 4.55 4.23
C ARG A 79 4.20 3.29 4.88
N PHE A 80 3.88 2.26 4.09
CA PHE A 80 3.32 1.01 4.59
C PHE A 80 4.44 0.04 4.94
N ARG A 81 4.84 0.04 6.22
CA ARG A 81 5.86 -0.88 6.78
C ARG A 81 7.20 -0.79 6.04
N ASP A 82 8.07 -1.78 6.23
CA ASP A 82 9.49 -1.70 5.84
C ASP A 82 9.83 -2.40 4.52
N TRP A 83 8.84 -2.76 3.68
CA TRP A 83 9.10 -3.57 2.48
C TRP A 83 10.09 -2.91 1.51
N GLU A 84 10.07 -1.58 1.42
CA GLU A 84 10.93 -0.81 0.51
C GLU A 84 12.38 -0.80 1.02
N THR A 85 12.58 -0.59 2.34
CA THR A 85 13.89 -0.71 2.97
C THR A 85 14.43 -2.15 2.93
N GLU A 86 13.58 -3.15 3.15
CA GLU A 86 13.94 -4.56 3.00
C GLU A 86 14.35 -4.88 1.55
N ALA A 87 13.66 -4.32 0.55
CA ALA A 87 13.99 -4.49 -0.86
C ALA A 87 15.32 -3.81 -1.22
N ASP A 88 15.54 -2.58 -0.75
CA ASP A 88 16.80 -1.85 -0.94
C ASP A 88 17.98 -2.62 -0.36
N GLN A 89 17.87 -3.07 0.89
CA GLN A 89 18.89 -3.90 1.53
C GLN A 89 19.16 -5.18 0.74
N HIS A 90 18.11 -5.86 0.27
CA HIS A 90 18.26 -7.11 -0.48
C HIS A 90 18.97 -6.92 -1.82
N LEU A 91 18.75 -5.79 -2.51
CA LEU A 91 19.28 -5.53 -3.85
C LEU A 91 20.63 -4.82 -3.85
N PHE A 92 20.91 -4.01 -2.82
CA PHE A 92 22.02 -3.05 -2.85
C PHE A 92 22.98 -3.09 -1.65
N ALA A 93 22.65 -3.77 -0.54
CA ALA A 93 23.53 -3.76 0.66
C ALA A 93 24.94 -4.34 0.46
N SER A 94 25.20 -5.08 -0.63
CA SER A 94 26.53 -5.61 -0.98
C SER A 94 27.27 -4.79 -2.04
N ARG A 95 26.69 -3.70 -2.57
CA ARG A 95 27.43 -2.81 -3.48
C ARG A 95 28.23 -1.80 -2.65
N PRO A 96 29.56 -1.73 -2.80
CA PRO A 96 30.29 -0.60 -2.24
C PRO A 96 29.71 0.68 -2.85
N GLN A 97 29.30 1.61 -1.98
CA GLN A 97 28.93 2.97 -2.42
C GLN A 97 30.18 3.56 -3.08
N ALA A 98 30.07 3.87 -4.37
CA ALA A 98 31.14 4.51 -5.14
C ALA A 98 31.26 5.99 -4.79
#